data_AF-A0A1C5UKH8-F1
#
_entry.id   AF-A0A1C5UKH8-F1
#
_cell.length_a   1.000
_cell.length_b   1.000
_cell.length_c   1.000
_cell.angle_alpha   90.00
_cell.angle_beta   90.00
_cell.angle_gamma   90.00
#
_symmetry.space_group_name_H-M   'P 1'
#
loop_
_entity.id
_entity.type
_entity.pdbx_description
1 polymer ?
#
loop_
_entity_poly.entity_id
_entity_poly.type
_entity_poly.pdbx_seq_one_letter_code
_entity_poly.pdbx_strand_id
1 'polypeptide(L)'
;MSGVDLEKLKGLQFDVSKVNFEPPRYTIAQSAIDDMNKRTQQITADLTRAREERDAEELRRHNELVSALKEAGEKGATIVIGDNATGIQIQQNSTGASQNITNTVGLDYVQTLKVLEEIKGYFDFPKFQETFGENTDNIKAVVEETIKATQKKEDENLIKKSLRVIKELATGAAGSLIASGILSLLGTLNIG
;
A
#
# COMPACT_ATOMS: atom_id res chain seq x y z
N MET A 1 27.07 114.35 -21.79
CA MET A 1 26.64 113.03 -21.29
C MET A 1 27.31 112.81 -19.95
N SER A 2 26.64 113.17 -18.84
CA SER A 2 27.19 112.99 -17.48
C SER A 2 26.85 111.58 -17.01
N GLY A 3 27.88 110.75 -16.87
CA GLY A 3 27.76 109.37 -16.41
C GLY A 3 27.11 109.27 -15.04
N VAL A 4 26.34 108.20 -14.85
CA VAL A 4 25.81 107.83 -13.54
C VAL A 4 27.00 107.56 -12.62
N ASP A 5 27.03 108.25 -11.48
CA ASP A 5 28.12 108.21 -10.52
C ASP A 5 27.93 107.04 -9.55
N LEU A 6 28.48 105.88 -9.90
CA LEU A 6 28.37 104.62 -9.13
C LEU A 6 29.05 104.69 -7.74
N GLU A 7 29.83 105.73 -7.43
CA GLU A 7 30.43 105.93 -6.10
C GLU A 7 29.37 106.26 -5.03
N LYS A 8 28.22 106.85 -5.42
CA LYS A 8 27.13 107.16 -4.47
C LYS A 8 26.33 105.94 -4.00
N LEU A 9 26.50 104.79 -4.65
CA LEU A 9 25.83 103.53 -4.28
C LEU A 9 26.68 102.63 -3.37
N LYS A 10 27.99 102.91 -3.23
CA LYS A 10 28.89 102.12 -2.36
C LYS A 10 28.73 102.42 -0.86
N GLY A 11 28.05 103.51 -0.51
CA GLY A 11 27.86 103.95 0.88
C GLY A 11 26.60 103.41 1.57
N LEU A 12 25.68 102.77 0.85
CA LEU A 12 24.51 102.10 1.45
C LEU A 12 24.87 100.66 1.84
N GLN A 13 25.62 100.50 2.92
CA GLN A 13 25.65 99.23 3.64
C GLN A 13 24.32 99.08 4.38
N PHE A 14 23.41 98.28 3.82
CA PHE A 14 22.26 97.79 4.57
C PHE A 14 22.77 96.85 5.67
N ASP A 15 22.81 97.35 6.89
CA ASP A 15 23.17 96.58 8.08
C ASP A 15 22.03 95.61 8.43
N VAL A 16 22.04 94.45 7.78
CA VAL A 16 21.13 93.33 8.02
C VAL A 16 21.19 92.80 9.46
N SER A 17 22.23 93.17 10.22
CA SER A 17 22.42 92.77 11.63
C SER A 17 21.42 93.43 12.59
N LYS A 18 20.73 94.50 12.16
CA LYS A 18 19.70 95.19 12.96
C LYS A 18 18.29 94.72 12.67
N VAL A 19 18.13 93.77 11.74
CA VAL A 19 16.83 93.16 11.45
C VAL A 19 16.67 91.94 12.36
N ASN A 20 16.04 92.14 13.51
CA ASN A 20 15.69 91.04 14.41
C ASN A 20 14.54 90.22 13.78
N PHE A 21 14.89 89.27 12.91
CA PHE A 21 13.96 88.23 12.48
C PHE A 21 13.88 87.19 13.60
N GLU A 22 12.90 87.32 14.50
CA GLU A 22 12.50 86.20 15.33
C GLU A 22 11.85 85.14 14.40
N PRO A 23 12.39 83.92 14.30
CA PRO A 23 11.73 82.87 13.55
C PRO A 23 10.37 82.58 14.22
N PRO A 24 9.27 82.42 13.45
CA PRO A 24 7.98 82.06 14.02
C PRO A 24 8.15 80.76 14.82
N ARG A 25 7.75 80.77 16.08
CA ARG A 25 7.83 79.60 16.96
C ARG A 25 6.91 78.50 16.42
N TYR A 26 7.48 77.51 15.73
CA TYR A 26 6.79 76.34 15.18
C TYR A 26 6.40 75.32 16.27
N THR A 27 5.51 75.68 17.19
CA THR A 27 5.07 74.75 18.26
C THR A 27 4.09 73.68 17.77
N ILE A 28 3.35 73.94 16.69
CA ILE A 28 2.31 73.03 16.18
C ILE A 28 2.92 71.88 15.35
N ALA A 29 4.00 72.14 14.59
CA ALA A 29 4.62 71.15 13.71
C ALA A 29 5.33 70.00 14.46
N GLN A 30 5.99 70.28 15.60
CA GLN A 30 6.61 69.23 16.42
C GLN A 30 5.57 68.24 16.97
N SER A 31 4.44 68.75 17.48
CA SER A 31 3.39 67.89 18.05
C SER A 31 2.79 66.92 17.02
N ALA A 32 2.61 67.37 15.78
CA ALA A 32 2.12 66.53 14.70
C ALA A 32 3.13 65.44 14.28
N ILE A 33 4.44 65.75 14.34
CA ILE A 33 5.51 64.78 14.04
C ILE A 33 5.63 63.73 15.16
N ASP A 34 5.53 64.14 16.41
CA ASP A 34 5.56 63.22 17.55
C ASP A 34 4.35 62.28 17.55
N ASP A 35 3.15 62.78 17.23
CA ASP A 35 1.95 61.97 17.07
C ASP A 35 2.08 60.98 15.90
N MET A 36 2.68 61.39 14.78
CA MET A 36 2.97 60.49 13.66
C MET A 36 3.98 59.40 14.03
N ASN A 37 5.04 59.75 14.74
CA ASN A 37 6.04 58.79 15.21
C ASN A 37 5.42 57.77 16.18
N LYS A 38 4.60 58.24 17.12
CA LYS A 38 3.88 57.39 18.07
C LYS A 38 2.91 56.44 17.37
N ARG A 39 2.15 56.92 16.36
CA ARG A 39 1.28 56.07 15.54
C ARG A 39 2.07 55.04 14.74
N THR A 40 3.19 55.44 14.15
CA THR A 40 4.04 54.54 13.36
C THR A 40 4.61 53.42 14.22
N GLN A 41 5.06 53.74 15.45
CA GLN A 41 5.54 52.77 16.43
C GLN A 41 4.43 51.82 16.92
N GLN A 42 3.20 52.31 17.08
CA GLN A 42 2.05 51.48 17.42
C GLN A 42 1.73 50.51 16.28
N ILE A 43 1.69 50.99 15.03
CA ILE A 43 1.42 50.15 13.86
C ILE A 43 2.47 49.06 13.70
N THR A 44 3.76 49.37 13.88
CA THR A 44 4.81 48.35 13.78
C THR A 44 4.69 47.29 14.88
N ALA A 45 4.39 47.70 16.12
CA ALA A 45 4.18 46.78 17.24
C ALA A 45 2.95 45.89 17.05
N ASP A 46 1.86 46.44 16.52
CA ASP A 46 0.64 45.68 16.21
C ASP A 46 0.89 44.69 15.06
N LEU A 47 1.68 45.10 14.05
CA LEU A 47 2.03 44.25 12.91
C LEU A 47 2.96 43.11 13.30
N THR A 48 3.90 43.34 14.23
CA THR A 48 4.75 42.26 14.78
C THR A 48 3.92 41.29 15.61
N ARG A 49 3.02 41.79 16.46
CA ARG A 49 2.13 40.94 17.26
C ARG A 49 1.22 40.09 16.37
N ALA A 50 0.64 40.68 15.32
CA ALA A 50 -0.19 39.95 14.36
C ALA A 50 0.57 38.95 13.47
N ARG A 51 1.90 39.07 13.36
CA ARG A 51 2.75 38.04 12.72
C ARG A 51 3.02 36.90 13.70
N GLU A 52 3.45 37.22 14.91
CA GLU A 52 3.71 36.22 15.96
C GLU A 52 2.45 35.38 16.28
N GLU A 53 1.27 36.00 16.34
CA GLU A 53 0.00 35.30 16.52
C GLU A 53 -0.34 34.39 15.33
N ARG A 54 -0.04 34.81 14.10
CA ARG A 54 -0.25 33.97 12.91
C ARG A 54 0.70 32.78 12.88
N ASP A 55 1.98 33.01 13.18
CA ASP A 55 3.00 31.95 13.20
C ASP A 55 2.70 30.94 14.32
N ALA A 56 2.25 31.41 15.49
CA ALA A 56 1.82 30.56 16.59
C ALA A 56 0.58 29.71 16.23
N GLU A 57 -0.40 30.29 15.55
CA GLU A 57 -1.61 29.57 15.14
C GLU A 57 -1.32 28.58 14.01
N GLU A 58 -0.41 28.90 13.09
CA GLU A 58 0.07 27.95 12.08
C GLU A 58 0.81 26.77 12.71
N LEU A 59 1.67 27.01 13.70
CA LEU A 59 2.36 25.95 14.43
C LEU A 59 1.38 25.06 15.20
N ARG A 60 0.33 25.67 15.78
CA ARG A 60 -0.73 24.93 16.47
C ARG A 60 -1.49 24.03 15.51
N ARG A 61 -1.90 24.54 14.35
CA ARG A 61 -2.55 23.77 13.30
C ARG A 61 -1.66 22.66 12.75
N HIS A 62 -0.36 22.93 12.58
CA HIS A 62 0.59 21.92 12.16
C HIS A 62 0.68 20.75 13.16
N ASN A 63 0.81 21.06 14.45
CA ASN A 63 0.87 20.03 15.50
C ASN A 63 -0.44 19.23 15.61
N GLU A 64 -1.58 19.87 15.41
CA GLU A 64 -2.89 19.21 15.38
C GLU A 64 -2.98 18.23 14.19
N LEU A 65 -2.56 18.65 12.99
CA LEU A 65 -2.54 17.79 11.81
C LEU A 65 -1.58 16.59 11.97
N VAL A 66 -0.39 16.81 12.51
CA VAL A 66 0.57 15.73 12.78
C VAL A 66 0.00 14.73 13.79
N SER A 67 -0.66 15.22 14.83
CA SER A 67 -1.30 14.36 15.83
C SER A 67 -2.45 13.55 15.24
N ALA A 68 -3.31 14.18 14.41
CA ALA A 68 -4.39 13.50 13.71
C ALA A 68 -3.89 12.44 12.72
N LEU A 69 -2.80 12.72 11.99
CA LEU A 69 -2.16 11.76 11.08
C LEU A 69 -1.55 10.58 11.84
N LYS A 70 -0.92 10.85 13.00
CA LYS A 70 -0.38 9.81 13.87
C LYS A 70 -1.50 8.92 14.43
N GLU A 71 -2.59 9.51 14.91
CA GLU A 71 -3.76 8.78 15.41
C GLU A 71 -4.42 7.93 14.30
N ALA A 72 -4.54 8.48 13.09
CA ALA A 72 -5.06 7.76 11.94
C ALA A 72 -4.16 6.57 11.53
N GLY A 73 -2.84 6.74 11.64
CA GLY A 73 -1.87 5.65 11.43
C GLY A 73 -1.91 4.58 12.53
N GLU A 74 -2.12 4.97 13.79
CA GLU A 74 -2.21 4.06 14.93
C GLU A 74 -3.49 3.22 14.93
N LYS A 75 -4.58 3.73 14.35
CA LYS A 75 -5.87 3.01 14.25
C LYS A 75 -5.84 1.80 13.31
N GLY A 76 -4.77 1.60 12.54
CA GLY A 76 -4.55 0.44 11.68
C GLY A 76 -5.52 0.38 10.49
N ALA A 77 -5.05 -0.15 9.37
CA ALA A 77 -5.93 -0.48 8.24
C ALA A 77 -6.55 -1.86 8.48
N THR A 78 -7.88 -1.96 8.41
CA THR A 78 -8.56 -3.27 8.40
C THR A 78 -8.46 -3.87 7.00
N ILE A 79 -7.87 -5.06 6.89
CA ILE A 79 -7.82 -5.85 5.65
C ILE A 79 -8.81 -7.00 5.80
N VAL A 80 -9.78 -7.10 4.89
CA VAL A 80 -10.76 -8.20 4.86
C VAL A 80 -10.32 -9.21 3.80
N ILE A 81 -10.14 -10.47 4.21
CA ILE A 81 -9.78 -11.58 3.33
C ILE A 81 -10.99 -12.53 3.25
N GLY A 82 -11.43 -12.85 2.03
CA GLY A 82 -12.58 -13.72 1.78
C GLY A 82 -12.30 -15.21 2.01
N ASP A 83 -13.38 -15.99 2.08
CA ASP A 83 -13.40 -17.40 2.51
C ASP A 83 -12.61 -18.37 1.61
N ASN A 84 -12.24 -17.97 0.38
CA ASN A 84 -11.46 -18.78 -0.57
C ASN A 84 -10.21 -18.05 -1.11
N ALA A 85 -9.57 -17.23 -0.27
CA ALA A 85 -8.38 -16.49 -0.66
C ALA A 85 -7.11 -17.37 -0.55
N THR A 86 -6.55 -17.75 -1.68
CA THR A 86 -5.28 -18.50 -1.75
C THR A 86 -4.13 -17.61 -2.19
N GLY A 87 -2.93 -17.79 -1.62
CA GLY A 87 -1.72 -17.08 -2.05
C GLY A 87 -1.65 -15.61 -1.63
N ILE A 88 -2.39 -15.22 -0.58
CA ILE A 88 -2.32 -13.85 -0.03
C ILE A 88 -1.07 -13.69 0.83
N GLN A 89 -0.34 -12.60 0.58
CA GLN A 89 0.84 -12.20 1.34
C GLN A 89 0.73 -10.70 1.63
N ILE A 90 0.84 -10.33 2.90
CA ILE A 90 0.80 -8.94 3.35
C ILE A 90 2.16 -8.62 3.95
N GLN A 91 2.80 -7.58 3.41
CA GLN A 91 4.15 -7.17 3.77
C GLN A 91 4.14 -5.68 4.12
N GLN A 92 4.60 -5.33 5.32
CA GLN A 92 4.74 -3.94 5.77
C GLN A 92 6.19 -3.65 6.16
N ASN A 93 6.69 -2.47 5.80
CA ASN A 93 8.03 -1.96 6.13
C ASN A 93 9.20 -2.91 5.81
N SER A 94 9.33 -3.32 4.55
CA SER A 94 10.13 -4.48 4.17
C SER A 94 11.43 -4.19 3.42
N THR A 95 12.17 -3.18 3.83
CA THR A 95 13.50 -2.93 3.25
C THR A 95 14.41 -4.13 3.55
N GLY A 96 14.78 -4.90 2.52
CA GLY A 96 15.66 -6.07 2.63
C GLY A 96 15.00 -7.40 2.98
N ALA A 97 13.66 -7.49 3.03
CA ALA A 97 12.98 -8.75 3.32
C ALA A 97 12.77 -9.60 2.05
N SER A 98 13.03 -10.90 2.15
CA SER A 98 12.63 -11.91 1.17
C SER A 98 11.57 -12.80 1.79
N GLN A 99 10.45 -13.00 1.09
CA GLN A 99 9.37 -13.88 1.51
C GLN A 99 9.19 -14.96 0.44
N ASN A 100 9.12 -16.22 0.87
CA ASN A 100 8.78 -17.38 0.04
C ASN A 100 7.43 -17.93 0.51
N ILE A 101 6.46 -18.05 -0.39
CA ILE A 101 5.22 -18.80 -0.14
C ILE A 101 5.44 -20.23 -0.61
N THR A 102 5.30 -21.20 0.30
CA THR A 102 5.17 -22.62 -0.06
C THR A 102 3.71 -23.01 0.08
N ASN A 103 3.01 -23.19 -1.04
CA ASN A 103 1.64 -23.68 -1.03
C ASN A 103 1.64 -25.21 -1.12
N THR A 104 1.56 -25.90 0.02
CA THR A 104 1.50 -27.36 0.05
C THR A 104 0.04 -27.80 -0.08
N VAL A 105 -0.40 -28.06 -1.30
CA VAL A 105 -1.70 -28.70 -1.55
C VAL A 105 -1.53 -30.19 -1.26
N GLY A 106 -2.04 -30.63 -0.11
CA GLY A 106 -2.13 -32.06 0.25
C GLY A 106 -3.13 -32.80 -0.62
N LEU A 107 -3.25 -34.11 -0.41
CA LEU A 107 -4.20 -34.94 -1.15
C LEU A 107 -5.65 -34.61 -0.74
N ASP A 108 -6.50 -34.30 -1.71
CA ASP A 108 -7.94 -34.21 -1.47
C ASP A 108 -8.52 -35.63 -1.34
N TYR A 109 -8.67 -36.09 -0.10
CA TYR A 109 -9.23 -37.42 0.20
C TYR A 109 -10.67 -37.61 -0.31
N VAL A 110 -11.47 -36.54 -0.35
CA VAL A 110 -12.88 -36.63 -0.78
C VAL A 110 -12.94 -36.82 -2.30
N GLN A 111 -12.20 -35.98 -3.04
CA GLN A 111 -12.09 -36.10 -4.49
C GLN A 111 -11.42 -37.43 -4.89
N THR A 112 -10.36 -37.82 -4.19
CA THR A 112 -9.66 -39.09 -4.42
C THR A 112 -10.58 -40.29 -4.25
N LEU A 113 -11.38 -40.32 -3.18
CA LEU A 113 -12.33 -41.40 -2.95
C LEU A 113 -13.38 -41.46 -4.05
N LYS A 114 -13.92 -40.31 -4.47
CA LYS A 114 -14.89 -40.23 -5.57
C LYS A 114 -14.33 -40.80 -6.87
N VAL A 115 -13.11 -40.42 -7.24
CA VAL A 115 -12.44 -40.93 -8.44
C VAL A 115 -12.22 -42.44 -8.36
N LEU A 116 -11.77 -42.96 -7.22
CA LEU A 116 -11.53 -44.39 -7.05
C LEU A 116 -12.83 -45.22 -7.12
N GLU A 117 -13.93 -44.74 -6.55
CA GLU A 117 -15.24 -45.40 -6.67
C GLU A 117 -15.76 -45.39 -8.11
N GLU A 118 -15.50 -44.33 -8.87
CA GLU A 118 -15.83 -44.29 -10.30
C GLU A 118 -14.99 -45.30 -11.10
N ILE A 119 -13.69 -45.42 -10.80
CA ILE A 119 -12.83 -46.44 -11.41
C ILE A 119 -13.34 -47.85 -11.06
N LYS A 120 -13.72 -48.09 -9.80
CA LYS A 120 -14.30 -49.36 -9.35
C LYS A 120 -15.58 -49.70 -10.11
N GLY A 121 -16.38 -48.71 -10.47
CA GLY A 121 -17.55 -48.89 -11.34
C GLY A 121 -17.23 -49.53 -12.69
N TYR A 122 -15.98 -49.48 -13.17
CA TYR A 122 -15.60 -50.16 -14.40
C TYR A 122 -15.39 -51.68 -14.26
N PHE A 123 -15.30 -52.20 -13.04
CA PHE A 123 -14.92 -53.60 -12.78
C PHE A 123 -15.90 -54.63 -13.29
N ASP A 124 -17.17 -54.23 -13.41
CA ASP A 124 -18.28 -55.06 -13.84
C ASP A 124 -18.42 -55.12 -15.36
N PHE A 125 -17.70 -54.26 -16.12
CA PHE A 125 -17.73 -54.34 -17.57
C PHE A 125 -16.84 -55.49 -18.06
N PRO A 126 -17.34 -56.38 -18.94
CA PRO A 126 -16.54 -57.48 -19.51
C PRO A 126 -15.25 -56.99 -20.17
N LYS A 127 -15.33 -55.82 -20.80
CA LYS A 127 -14.23 -55.16 -21.47
C LYS A 127 -13.10 -54.74 -20.52
N PHE A 128 -13.36 -54.66 -19.21
CA PHE A 128 -12.33 -54.40 -18.21
C PHE A 128 -11.32 -55.56 -18.14
N GLN A 129 -11.82 -56.80 -18.14
CA GLN A 129 -10.96 -57.98 -18.17
C GLN A 129 -10.21 -58.11 -19.50
N GLU A 130 -10.84 -57.75 -20.62
CA GLU A 130 -10.16 -57.67 -21.92
C GLU A 130 -9.04 -56.62 -21.93
N THR A 131 -9.26 -55.48 -21.26
CA THR A 131 -8.30 -54.38 -21.15
C THR A 131 -7.08 -54.77 -20.32
N PHE A 132 -7.29 -55.37 -19.15
CA PHE A 132 -6.22 -55.61 -18.18
C PHE A 132 -5.66 -57.04 -18.21
N GLY A 133 -6.34 -57.99 -18.84
CA GLY A 133 -5.89 -59.38 -18.99
C GLY A 133 -5.51 -60.01 -17.65
N GLU A 134 -4.27 -60.50 -17.56
CA GLU A 134 -3.70 -61.09 -16.35
C GLU A 134 -3.57 -60.09 -15.18
N ASN A 135 -3.51 -58.78 -15.46
CA ASN A 135 -3.43 -57.75 -14.44
C ASN A 135 -4.79 -57.35 -13.87
N THR A 136 -5.89 -57.97 -14.32
CA THR A 136 -7.26 -57.63 -13.91
C THR A 136 -7.44 -57.71 -12.39
N ASP A 137 -7.02 -58.82 -11.78
CA ASP A 137 -7.18 -59.00 -10.33
C ASP A 137 -6.26 -58.06 -9.54
N ASN A 138 -5.06 -57.79 -10.08
CA ASN A 138 -4.10 -56.87 -9.48
C ASN A 138 -4.64 -55.44 -9.42
N ILE A 139 -5.13 -54.89 -10.55
CA ILE A 139 -5.68 -53.53 -10.55
C ILE A 139 -6.93 -53.42 -9.65
N LYS A 140 -7.77 -54.45 -9.61
CA LYS A 140 -8.94 -54.49 -8.71
C LYS A 140 -8.51 -54.42 -7.25
N ALA A 141 -7.53 -55.25 -6.86
CA ALA A 141 -6.99 -55.26 -5.50
C ALA A 141 -6.39 -53.90 -5.12
N VAL A 142 -5.53 -53.33 -5.97
CA VAL A 142 -4.87 -52.03 -5.69
C VAL A 142 -5.89 -50.91 -5.53
N VAL A 143 -6.93 -50.85 -6.38
CA VAL A 143 -8.00 -49.84 -6.25
C VAL A 143 -8.78 -50.03 -4.96
N GLU A 144 -9.19 -51.25 -4.61
CA GLU A 144 -9.93 -51.50 -3.36
C GLU A 144 -9.11 -51.21 -2.10
N GLU A 145 -7.83 -51.54 -2.10
CA GLU A 145 -6.91 -51.20 -1.02
C GLU A 145 -6.72 -49.68 -0.92
N THR A 146 -6.58 -49.00 -2.05
CA THR A 146 -6.46 -47.53 -2.08
C THR A 146 -7.74 -46.85 -1.57
N ILE A 147 -8.92 -47.39 -1.91
CA ILE A 147 -10.21 -46.92 -1.36
C ILE A 147 -10.20 -47.03 0.17
N LYS A 148 -9.83 -48.20 0.70
CA LYS A 148 -9.79 -48.42 2.16
C LYS A 148 -8.79 -47.48 2.84
N ALA A 149 -7.60 -47.32 2.28
CA ALA A 149 -6.57 -46.40 2.79
C ALA A 149 -7.07 -44.94 2.78
N THR A 150 -7.75 -44.53 1.70
CA THR A 150 -8.33 -43.19 1.56
C THR A 150 -9.47 -42.96 2.55
N GLN A 151 -10.37 -43.93 2.74
CA GLN A 151 -11.46 -43.86 3.72
C GLN A 151 -10.95 -43.74 5.15
N LYS A 152 -9.88 -44.47 5.49
CA LYS A 152 -9.22 -44.43 6.79
C LYS A 152 -8.32 -43.20 6.98
N LYS A 153 -8.14 -42.38 5.95
CA LYS A 153 -7.19 -41.25 5.91
C LYS A 153 -5.79 -41.69 6.34
N GLU A 154 -5.33 -42.80 5.78
CA GLU A 154 -3.96 -43.29 5.96
C GLU A 154 -2.94 -42.33 5.31
N ASP A 155 -1.66 -42.69 5.38
CA ASP A 155 -0.54 -41.88 4.90
C ASP A 155 -0.73 -41.42 3.44
N GLU A 156 -0.60 -40.11 3.23
CA GLU A 156 -0.80 -39.47 1.93
C GLU A 156 0.18 -40.01 0.87
N ASN A 157 1.44 -40.25 1.24
CA ASN A 157 2.43 -40.75 0.29
C ASN A 157 2.14 -42.20 -0.11
N LEU A 158 1.62 -43.03 0.80
CA LEU A 158 1.16 -44.38 0.50
C LEU A 158 0.02 -44.37 -0.51
N ILE A 159 -0.97 -43.48 -0.30
CA ILE A 159 -2.11 -43.36 -1.21
C ILE A 159 -1.65 -42.86 -2.59
N LYS A 160 -0.80 -41.82 -2.64
CA LYS A 160 -0.23 -41.33 -3.92
C LYS A 160 0.57 -42.40 -4.66
N LYS A 161 1.37 -43.21 -3.95
CA LYS A 161 2.09 -44.35 -4.55
C LYS A 161 1.12 -45.36 -5.17
N SER A 162 0.05 -45.69 -4.45
CA SER A 162 -0.96 -46.63 -4.94
C SER A 162 -1.69 -46.08 -6.18
N LEU A 163 -2.04 -44.79 -6.18
CA LEU A 163 -2.62 -44.11 -7.34
C LEU A 163 -1.68 -44.10 -8.57
N ARG A 164 -0.35 -43.98 -8.34
CA ARG A 164 0.64 -44.11 -9.41
C ARG A 164 0.70 -45.53 -9.97
N VAL A 165 0.61 -46.55 -9.12
CA VAL A 165 0.54 -47.95 -9.59
C VAL A 165 -0.70 -48.17 -10.46
N ILE A 166 -1.87 -47.65 -10.05
CA ILE A 166 -3.09 -47.73 -10.88
C ILE A 166 -2.87 -47.02 -12.22
N LYS A 167 -2.24 -45.85 -12.22
CA LYS A 167 -1.89 -45.09 -13.43
C LYS A 167 -0.95 -45.87 -14.35
N GLU A 168 0.07 -46.53 -13.81
CA GLU A 168 1.03 -47.34 -14.59
C GLU A 168 0.34 -48.54 -15.24
N LEU A 169 -0.49 -49.26 -14.48
CA LEU A 169 -1.29 -50.37 -15.00
C LEU A 169 -2.22 -49.90 -16.14
N ALA A 170 -2.90 -48.77 -15.96
CA ALA A 170 -3.75 -48.18 -17.00
C ALA A 170 -2.93 -47.69 -18.21
N THR A 171 -1.72 -47.17 -18.01
CA THR A 171 -0.84 -46.75 -19.11
C THR A 171 -0.39 -47.95 -19.95
N GLY A 172 -0.10 -49.09 -19.32
CA GLY A 172 0.21 -50.34 -20.01
C GLY A 172 -0.93 -50.85 -20.90
N ALA A 173 -2.17 -50.42 -20.63
CA ALA A 173 -3.37 -50.78 -21.37
C ALA A 173 -3.99 -49.61 -22.17
N ALA A 174 -3.23 -48.52 -22.38
CA ALA A 174 -3.70 -47.24 -22.93
C ALA A 174 -4.31 -47.30 -24.34
N GLY A 175 -4.20 -48.42 -25.04
CA GLY A 175 -4.90 -48.67 -26.31
C GLY A 175 -6.39 -49.00 -26.15
N SER A 176 -6.89 -49.16 -24.93
CA SER A 176 -8.29 -49.48 -24.65
C SER A 176 -9.05 -48.30 -24.07
N LEU A 177 -10.34 -48.18 -24.45
CA LEU A 177 -11.22 -47.10 -23.98
C LEU A 177 -11.32 -47.03 -22.46
N ILE A 178 -11.37 -48.18 -21.77
CA ILE A 178 -11.45 -48.24 -20.31
C ILE A 178 -10.18 -47.69 -19.67
N ALA A 179 -9.01 -48.10 -20.15
CA ALA A 179 -7.75 -47.59 -19.63
C ALA A 179 -7.61 -46.08 -19.85
N SER A 180 -8.01 -45.57 -21.03
CA SER A 180 -8.03 -44.13 -21.28
C SER A 180 -8.99 -43.38 -20.34
N GLY A 181 -10.16 -43.96 -20.05
CA GLY A 181 -11.12 -43.40 -19.08
C GLY A 181 -10.53 -43.32 -17.67
N ILE A 182 -9.87 -44.38 -17.21
CA ILE A 182 -9.19 -44.42 -15.90
C ILE A 182 -8.05 -43.39 -15.84
N LEU A 183 -7.23 -43.27 -16.88
CA LEU A 183 -6.16 -42.27 -16.95
C LEU A 183 -6.71 -40.84 -16.90
N SER A 184 -7.83 -40.58 -17.58
CA SER A 184 -8.50 -39.28 -17.54
C SER A 184 -8.99 -38.94 -16.13
N LEU A 185 -9.58 -39.91 -15.43
CA LEU A 185 -10.06 -39.72 -14.05
C LEU A 185 -8.91 -39.46 -13.08
N LEU A 186 -7.83 -40.25 -13.17
CA LEU A 186 -6.63 -40.05 -12.35
C LEU A 186 -5.93 -38.71 -12.65
N GLY A 187 -6.03 -38.20 -13.88
CA GLY A 187 -5.50 -36.88 -14.26
C GLY A 187 -6.19 -35.71 -13.55
N THR A 188 -7.37 -35.92 -12.95
CA THR A 188 -8.05 -34.90 -12.13
C THR A 188 -7.50 -34.79 -10.71
N LEU A 189 -6.69 -35.75 -10.29
CA LEU A 189 -6.10 -35.79 -8.95
C LEU A 189 -4.68 -35.20 -8.98
N ASN A 190 -4.31 -34.49 -7.92
CA ASN A 190 -2.94 -34.02 -7.72
C ASN A 190 -2.07 -35.14 -7.11
N ILE A 191 -1.79 -36.16 -7.91
CA ILE A 191 -1.07 -37.37 -7.50
C ILE A 191 0.46 -37.22 -7.48
N GLY A 192 0.99 -36.09 -7.96
CA GLY A 192 2.42 -35.80 -8.06
C GLY A 192 3.09 -36.63 -9.16
#